data_AF-A0AA51UPR0-F1
#
_entry.id   AF-A0AA51UPR0-F1
#
_cell.length_a   1.000
_cell.length_b   1.000
_cell.length_c   1.000
_cell.angle_alpha   90.00
_cell.angle_beta   90.00
_cell.angle_gamma   90.00
#
_symmetry.space_group_name_H-M   'P 1'
#
loop_
_entity.id
_entity.type
_entity.pdbx_description
1 polymer ?
#
loop_
_entity_poly.entity_id
_entity_poly.type
_entity_poly.pdbx_seq_one_letter_code
_entity_poly.pdbx_strand_id
1 'polypeptide(L)'
;MKLIERLLGKKQEKEESHSAVFEYRKLAAIVTEESEKQIEGLRPVVEKNYESIKAALEELETLKEDLLNADHIENVSKRGEKLGDSNRDNVVNNLNIIHDKVKVPEDTSPLIASEFYKEAKSVLKTVLDNTSRSLMYIKALYPQEHQKINQGMAELEDSLDGLYSSIMQGIKRIEDLDKIASGVEDVKRIEDEMNNSAKKIQEMHSKYDAAKEKLGKADSRLTELVNSGEFEKAKQLKDEIKTVESDIMDIEAEARRLFTPLSKAISRMEKQHDNDRCVLSPENRAILKSIKEEPATAIEQNIDPFLLELTNRIDSGELGLKDQMCEKALKQIEVLNNKKVLSSLVENRKEHIEEKDELIAELNGLSIYQEKEEIEKEIEKYNLNLKDVNNEIDSESKHLYNLKDEFDMAKSSLLLNLRVVFGEESEIRYQE
;
A
#
# COMPACT_ATOMS: atom_id res chain seq x y z
N MET A 1 57.90 30.60 26.94
CA MET A 1 58.69 29.69 27.79
C MET A 1 57.85 29.15 28.96
N LYS A 2 57.02 28.14 28.70
CA LYS A 2 56.57 27.16 29.73
C LYS A 2 56.47 25.74 29.13
N LEU A 3 57.32 25.49 28.12
CA LEU A 3 57.43 24.21 27.40
C LEU A 3 58.17 23.13 28.23
N ILE A 4 58.66 23.47 29.43
CA ILE A 4 59.42 22.57 30.31
C ILE A 4 58.63 22.16 31.56
N GLU A 5 57.52 22.83 31.89
CA GLU A 5 56.59 22.38 32.96
C GLU A 5 55.71 21.20 32.51
N ARG A 6 55.77 20.80 31.23
CA ARG A 6 54.96 19.72 30.63
C ARG A 6 55.62 18.33 30.66
N LEU A 7 56.86 18.21 31.16
CA LEU A 7 57.66 16.98 31.04
C LEU A 7 57.85 16.19 32.34
N LEU A 8 57.52 16.71 33.52
CA LEU A 8 57.71 16.00 34.79
C LEU A 8 56.61 16.36 35.80
N GLY A 9 55.48 15.65 35.74
CA GLY A 9 54.38 15.79 36.70
C GLY A 9 53.61 14.49 36.88
N LYS A 10 53.88 13.80 37.98
CA LYS A 10 53.22 12.57 38.42
C LYS A 10 51.70 12.77 38.59
N LYS A 11 50.94 11.73 38.22
CA LYS A 11 49.62 11.29 38.72
C LYS A 11 48.84 12.32 39.55
N GLN A 12 47.76 12.81 38.96
CA GLN A 12 46.43 12.78 39.56
C GLN A 12 45.43 12.78 38.40
N GLU A 13 44.72 11.65 38.23
CA GLU A 13 43.44 11.62 37.53
C GLU A 13 42.55 12.67 38.18
N LYS A 14 42.33 13.77 37.46
CA LYS A 14 41.16 14.58 37.64
C LYS A 14 40.32 14.31 36.42
N GLU A 15 39.19 13.65 36.63
CA GLU A 15 38.03 13.74 35.74
C GLU A 15 37.71 15.23 35.57
N GLU A 16 38.31 15.86 34.56
CA GLU A 16 37.80 17.12 34.05
C GLU A 16 36.51 16.76 33.31
N SER A 17 35.40 16.85 34.03
CA SER A 17 34.07 16.94 33.46
C SER A 17 34.00 18.21 32.61
N HIS A 18 34.47 18.10 31.37
CA HIS A 18 34.20 19.08 30.32
C HIS A 18 32.85 18.67 29.73
N SER A 19 31.80 19.44 30.04
CA SER A 19 30.56 19.36 29.27
C SER A 19 30.90 19.65 27.81
N ALA A 20 30.91 18.59 26.99
CA ALA A 20 31.24 18.67 25.58
C ALA A 20 29.95 18.81 24.80
N VAL A 21 29.74 20.01 24.23
CA VAL A 21 28.58 20.29 23.37
C VAL A 21 28.97 20.05 21.92
N PHE A 22 28.30 19.09 21.27
CA PHE A 22 28.56 18.71 19.88
C PHE A 22 27.50 19.31 18.96
N GLU A 23 27.92 19.94 17.86
CA GLU A 23 27.00 20.34 16.79
C GLU A 23 26.61 19.10 15.97
N TYR A 24 25.31 18.80 15.88
CA TYR A 24 24.81 17.60 15.18
C TYR A 24 25.40 17.44 13.77
N ARG A 25 25.43 18.53 12.98
CA ARG A 25 25.94 18.55 11.60
C ARG A 25 27.43 18.20 11.48
N LYS A 26 28.21 18.37 12.55
CA LYS A 26 29.64 18.06 12.58
C LYS A 26 29.93 16.73 13.28
N LEU A 27 28.94 16.16 13.96
CA LEU A 27 29.14 15.01 14.85
C LEU A 27 29.71 13.80 14.09
N ALA A 28 29.19 13.50 12.89
CA ALA A 28 29.74 12.41 12.07
C ALA A 28 31.23 12.59 11.78
N ALA A 29 31.64 13.78 11.33
CA ALA A 29 33.04 14.07 11.02
C ALA A 29 33.94 13.99 12.27
N ILE A 30 33.47 14.50 13.41
CA ILE A 30 34.21 14.46 14.69
C ILE A 30 34.43 13.01 15.13
N VAL A 31 33.40 12.18 15.04
CA VAL A 31 33.44 10.77 15.45
C VAL A 31 34.34 9.96 14.53
N THR A 32 34.31 10.20 13.21
CA THR A 32 35.23 9.58 12.25
C THR A 32 36.68 9.96 12.56
N GLU A 33 36.96 11.24 12.78
CA GLU A 33 38.32 11.70 13.11
C GLU A 33 38.83 11.09 14.43
N GLU A 34 37.97 10.98 15.44
CA GLU A 34 38.31 10.35 16.72
C GLU A 34 38.54 8.84 16.58
N SER A 35 37.76 8.16 15.74
CA SER A 35 37.94 6.73 15.42
C SER A 35 39.27 6.49 14.72
N GLU A 36 39.61 7.30 13.72
CA GLU A 36 40.91 7.26 13.04
C GLU A 36 42.07 7.50 14.01
N LYS A 37 41.98 8.50 14.89
CA LYS A 37 42.99 8.74 15.94
C LYS A 37 43.16 7.53 16.85
N GLN A 38 42.06 6.89 17.24
CA GLN A 38 42.09 5.70 18.08
C GLN A 38 42.77 4.52 17.38
N ILE A 39 42.49 4.32 16.09
CA ILE A 39 43.13 3.30 15.25
C ILE A 39 44.63 3.57 15.15
N GLU A 40 45.03 4.78 14.75
CA GLU A 40 46.44 5.16 14.60
C GLU A 40 47.21 5.08 15.91
N GLY A 41 46.58 5.41 17.05
CA GLY A 41 47.18 5.28 18.37
C GLY A 41 47.46 3.83 18.80
N LEU A 42 46.69 2.87 18.28
CA LEU A 42 46.83 1.45 18.61
C LEU A 42 47.80 0.71 17.68
N ARG A 43 48.06 1.20 16.46
CA ARG A 43 48.97 0.54 15.50
C ARG A 43 50.35 0.23 16.09
N PRO A 44 51.05 1.15 16.79
CA PRO A 44 52.36 0.83 17.39
C PRO A 44 52.27 -0.22 18.50
N VAL A 45 51.13 -0.29 19.19
CA VAL A 45 50.88 -1.31 20.23
C VAL A 45 50.71 -2.68 19.59
N VAL A 46 49.96 -2.76 18.49
CA VAL A 46 49.82 -3.99 17.68
C VAL A 46 51.18 -4.43 17.16
N GLU A 47 51.94 -3.53 16.55
CA GLU A 47 53.26 -3.80 15.98
C GLU A 47 54.21 -4.40 17.03
N LYS A 48 54.29 -3.79 18.22
CA LYS A 48 55.12 -4.31 19.32
C LYS A 48 54.68 -5.71 19.78
N ASN A 49 53.37 -5.96 19.90
CA ASN A 49 52.89 -7.29 20.29
C ASN A 49 53.13 -8.33 19.19
N TYR A 50 53.03 -7.95 17.93
CA TYR A 50 53.38 -8.79 16.79
C TYR A 50 54.86 -9.21 16.82
N GLU A 51 55.77 -8.32 17.19
CA GLU A 51 57.18 -8.67 17.42
C GLU A 51 57.35 -9.75 18.51
N SER A 52 56.68 -9.58 19.66
CA SER A 52 56.70 -10.58 20.75
C SER A 52 56.16 -11.94 20.30
N ILE A 53 55.06 -11.95 19.55
CA ILE A 53 54.46 -13.18 19.03
C ILE A 53 55.39 -13.85 18.00
N LYS A 54 56.02 -13.08 17.11
CA LYS A 54 57.02 -13.61 16.16
C LYS A 54 58.19 -14.25 16.91
N ALA A 55 58.72 -13.60 17.93
CA ALA A 55 59.81 -14.13 18.75
C ALA A 55 59.39 -15.44 19.45
N ALA A 56 58.18 -15.51 20.02
CA ALA A 56 57.67 -16.74 20.65
C ALA A 56 57.49 -17.89 19.64
N LEU A 57 57.08 -17.59 18.40
CA LEU A 57 56.97 -18.58 17.32
C LEU A 57 58.34 -19.09 16.86
N GLU A 58 59.35 -18.21 16.78
CA GLU A 58 60.73 -18.58 16.44
C GLU A 58 61.40 -19.42 17.54
N GLU A 59 61.15 -19.10 18.81
CA GLU A 59 61.61 -19.90 19.93
C GLU A 59 60.97 -21.30 19.90
N LEU A 60 59.66 -21.40 19.68
CA LEU A 60 58.97 -22.69 19.54
C LEU A 60 59.52 -23.55 18.40
N GLU A 61 59.91 -22.92 17.28
CA GLU A 61 60.58 -23.59 16.17
C GLU A 61 61.95 -24.15 16.59
N THR A 62 62.73 -23.36 17.34
CA THR A 62 64.02 -23.81 17.91
C THR A 62 63.83 -24.96 18.89
N LEU A 63 62.84 -24.87 19.78
CA LEU A 63 62.51 -25.91 20.76
C LEU A 63 62.02 -27.21 20.11
N LYS A 64 61.34 -27.11 18.97
CA LYS A 64 60.95 -28.27 18.16
C LYS A 64 62.18 -29.00 17.61
N GLU A 65 63.15 -28.26 17.07
CA GLU A 65 64.40 -28.84 16.58
C GLU A 65 65.25 -29.44 17.72
N ASP A 66 65.32 -28.79 18.88
CA ASP A 66 65.94 -29.34 20.09
C ASP A 66 65.31 -30.69 20.47
N LEU A 67 63.98 -30.77 20.49
CA LEU A 67 63.28 -32.02 20.80
C LEU A 67 63.57 -33.13 19.78
N LEU A 68 63.61 -32.81 18.49
CA LEU A 68 63.94 -33.78 17.43
C LEU A 68 65.33 -34.39 17.59
N ASN A 69 66.29 -33.59 18.05
CA ASN A 69 67.69 -33.96 18.22
C ASN A 69 68.02 -34.52 19.62
N ALA A 70 67.06 -34.56 20.54
CA ALA A 70 67.28 -35.00 21.91
C ALA A 70 67.48 -36.53 22.02
N ASP A 71 68.41 -36.93 22.88
CA ASP A 71 68.63 -38.32 23.26
C ASP A 71 67.69 -38.75 24.40
N HIS A 72 67.32 -40.02 24.44
CA HIS A 72 66.55 -40.57 25.56
C HIS A 72 67.37 -40.54 26.86
N ILE A 73 66.69 -40.43 28.00
CA ILE A 73 67.34 -40.67 29.30
C ILE A 73 67.99 -42.06 29.37
N GLU A 74 69.06 -42.21 30.16
CA GLU A 74 69.80 -43.47 30.29
C GLU A 74 68.91 -44.61 30.86
N ASN A 75 69.18 -45.85 30.44
CA ASN A 75 68.52 -47.10 30.90
C ASN A 75 67.05 -47.29 30.49
N VAL A 76 66.61 -46.69 29.38
CA VAL A 76 65.29 -46.94 28.78
C VAL A 76 65.28 -48.28 28.02
N SER A 77 64.16 -49.00 28.07
CA SER A 77 63.99 -50.21 27.26
C SER A 77 63.77 -49.87 25.78
N LYS A 78 64.20 -50.73 24.83
CA LYS A 78 63.92 -50.55 23.39
C LYS A 78 62.45 -50.31 23.04
N ARG A 79 61.51 -50.81 23.85
CA ARG A 79 60.07 -50.57 23.68
C ARG A 79 59.68 -49.17 24.15
N GLY A 80 60.33 -48.67 25.20
CA GLY A 80 60.18 -47.30 25.70
C GLY A 80 60.71 -46.27 24.70
N GLU A 81 61.88 -46.52 24.11
CA GLU A 81 62.48 -45.67 23.05
C GLU A 81 61.50 -45.48 21.88
N LYS A 82 61.01 -46.57 21.28
CA LYS A 82 60.02 -46.51 20.17
C LYS A 82 58.74 -45.77 20.51
N LEU A 83 58.25 -45.93 21.74
CA LEU A 83 57.04 -45.25 22.21
C LEU A 83 57.32 -43.75 22.42
N GLY A 84 58.50 -43.40 22.90
CA GLY A 84 58.98 -42.03 23.00
C GLY A 84 59.10 -41.35 21.65
N ASP A 85 59.74 -42.00 20.69
CA ASP A 85 59.96 -41.45 19.35
C ASP A 85 58.64 -41.17 18.63
N SER A 86 57.70 -42.12 18.68
CA SER A 86 56.38 -41.91 18.07
C SER A 86 55.59 -40.77 18.72
N ASN A 87 55.74 -40.52 20.03
CA ASN A 87 55.09 -39.39 20.69
C ASN A 87 55.84 -38.07 20.47
N ARG A 88 57.17 -38.13 20.36
CA ARG A 88 58.00 -37.00 19.95
C ARG A 88 57.59 -36.50 18.56
N ASP A 89 57.49 -37.40 17.59
CA ASP A 89 57.07 -37.06 16.23
C ASP A 89 55.66 -36.47 16.21
N ASN A 90 54.75 -36.95 17.08
CA ASN A 90 53.42 -36.36 17.22
C ASN A 90 53.47 -34.93 17.80
N VAL A 91 54.30 -34.68 18.83
CA VAL A 91 54.50 -33.32 19.37
C VAL A 91 55.05 -32.39 18.29
N VAL A 92 56.06 -32.83 17.55
CA VAL A 92 56.67 -32.07 16.43
C VAL A 92 55.65 -31.76 15.35
N ASN A 93 54.85 -32.75 14.94
CA ASN A 93 53.80 -32.54 13.93
C ASN A 93 52.76 -31.50 14.39
N ASN A 94 52.40 -31.48 15.67
CA ASN A 94 51.49 -30.47 16.19
C ASN A 94 52.13 -29.09 16.34
N LEU A 95 53.43 -29.00 16.65
CA LEU A 95 54.17 -27.73 16.61
C LEU A 95 54.27 -27.17 15.18
N ASN A 96 54.41 -28.02 14.16
CA ASN A 96 54.33 -27.60 12.76
C ASN A 96 52.97 -26.98 12.41
N ILE A 97 51.86 -27.47 13.01
CA ILE A 97 50.54 -26.86 12.80
C ILE A 97 50.51 -25.41 13.33
N ILE A 98 51.15 -25.13 14.48
CA ILE A 98 51.28 -23.75 14.98
C ILE A 98 52.08 -22.92 13.99
N HIS A 99 53.26 -23.41 13.57
CA HIS A 99 54.12 -22.71 12.62
C HIS A 99 53.37 -22.37 11.31
N ASP A 100 52.61 -23.32 10.77
CA ASP A 100 51.93 -23.16 9.48
C ASP A 100 50.72 -22.22 9.57
N LYS A 101 49.97 -22.28 10.67
CA LYS A 101 48.67 -21.59 10.78
C LYS A 101 48.71 -20.28 11.55
N VAL A 102 49.66 -20.08 12.45
CA VAL A 102 49.80 -18.83 13.21
C VAL A 102 50.76 -17.91 12.47
N LYS A 103 50.26 -17.25 11.42
CA LYS A 103 51.03 -16.28 10.64
C LYS A 103 50.66 -14.86 11.06
N VAL A 104 51.63 -14.15 11.62
CA VAL A 104 51.45 -12.76 12.07
C VAL A 104 51.21 -11.85 10.85
N PRO A 105 50.09 -11.10 10.79
CA PRO A 105 49.79 -10.19 9.68
C PRO A 105 50.82 -9.06 9.52
N GLU A 106 50.93 -8.53 8.30
CA GLU A 106 51.68 -7.29 8.04
C GLU A 106 50.87 -6.03 8.41
N ASP A 107 49.55 -6.10 8.30
CA ASP A 107 48.67 -4.98 8.68
C ASP A 107 48.55 -4.88 10.21
N THR A 108 48.88 -3.71 10.74
CA THR A 108 48.85 -3.38 12.16
C THR A 108 47.51 -2.79 12.62
N SER A 109 46.48 -2.86 11.78
CA SER A 109 45.11 -2.50 12.15
C SER A 109 44.64 -3.28 13.39
N PRO A 110 44.14 -2.58 14.43
CA PRO A 110 43.65 -3.24 15.65
C PRO A 110 42.50 -4.23 15.39
N LEU A 111 41.66 -3.96 14.38
CA LEU A 111 40.54 -4.84 14.01
C LEU A 111 41.07 -6.17 13.46
N ILE A 112 42.02 -6.10 12.52
CA ILE A 112 42.69 -7.29 11.96
C ILE A 112 43.48 -8.02 13.05
N ALA A 113 44.11 -7.30 13.96
CA ALA A 113 44.84 -7.89 15.07
C ALA A 113 43.94 -8.67 16.05
N SER A 114 42.72 -8.18 16.28
CA SER A 114 41.72 -8.91 17.06
C SER A 114 41.23 -10.18 16.37
N GLU A 115 41.05 -10.15 15.05
CA GLU A 115 40.72 -11.35 14.25
C GLU A 115 41.85 -12.38 14.31
N PHE A 116 43.09 -11.95 14.05
CA PHE A 116 44.28 -12.77 14.16
C PHE A 116 44.41 -13.42 15.55
N TYR A 117 44.20 -12.65 16.64
CA TYR A 117 44.23 -13.20 17.99
C TYR A 117 43.22 -14.35 18.17
N LYS A 118 41.97 -14.17 17.71
CA LYS A 118 40.92 -15.21 17.83
C LYS A 118 41.31 -16.49 17.09
N GLU A 119 41.84 -16.35 15.87
CA GLU A 119 42.29 -17.48 15.07
C GLU A 119 43.49 -18.18 15.68
N ALA A 120 44.53 -17.43 16.06
CA ALA A 120 45.75 -17.94 16.67
C ALA A 120 45.47 -18.67 17.99
N LYS A 121 44.63 -18.10 18.86
CA LYS A 121 44.23 -18.73 20.14
C LYS A 121 43.47 -20.03 19.91
N SER A 122 42.63 -20.09 18.87
CA SER A 122 41.91 -21.32 18.48
C SER A 122 42.86 -22.42 17.98
N VAL A 123 43.85 -22.06 17.15
CA VAL A 123 44.89 -22.99 16.70
C VAL A 123 45.70 -23.51 17.88
N LEU A 124 46.18 -22.63 18.75
CA LEU A 124 46.97 -23.01 19.92
C LEU A 124 46.20 -23.97 20.84
N LYS A 125 44.94 -23.69 21.12
CA LYS A 125 44.07 -24.57 21.90
C LYS A 125 43.93 -25.96 21.28
N THR A 126 43.70 -26.01 19.96
CA THR A 126 43.57 -27.28 19.22
C THR A 126 44.87 -28.10 19.31
N VAL A 127 46.01 -27.45 19.21
CA VAL A 127 47.33 -28.09 19.33
C VAL A 127 47.58 -28.60 20.75
N LEU A 128 47.27 -27.81 21.78
CA LEU A 128 47.40 -28.24 23.18
C LEU A 128 46.54 -29.48 23.48
N ASP A 129 45.30 -29.50 23.00
CA ASP A 129 44.37 -30.63 23.17
C ASP A 129 44.91 -31.90 22.49
N ASN A 130 45.42 -31.79 21.25
CA ASN A 130 45.97 -32.91 20.49
C ASN A 130 47.30 -33.44 21.05
N THR A 131 48.08 -32.57 21.69
CA THR A 131 49.47 -32.86 22.08
C THR A 131 49.61 -33.28 23.54
N SER A 132 48.60 -33.00 24.38
CA SER A 132 48.57 -33.28 25.82
C SER A 132 49.00 -34.71 26.20
N ARG A 133 48.47 -35.73 25.51
CA ARG A 133 48.83 -37.12 25.78
C ARG A 133 50.27 -37.44 25.40
N SER A 134 50.75 -36.92 24.27
CA SER A 134 52.12 -37.13 23.81
C SER A 134 53.14 -36.39 24.68
N LEU A 135 52.77 -35.22 25.22
CA LEU A 135 53.56 -34.50 26.24
C LEU A 135 53.81 -35.34 27.49
N MET A 136 52.83 -36.13 27.94
CA MET A 136 53.04 -37.03 29.09
C MET A 136 54.10 -38.11 28.83
N TYR A 137 54.20 -38.61 27.59
CA TYR A 137 55.21 -39.60 27.22
C TYR A 137 56.59 -38.97 27.06
N ILE A 138 56.68 -37.81 26.40
CA ILE A 138 57.97 -37.12 26.27
C ILE A 138 58.45 -36.55 27.60
N LYS A 139 57.57 -36.21 28.55
CA LYS A 139 57.97 -35.85 29.93
C LYS A 139 58.83 -36.92 30.61
N ALA A 140 58.55 -38.20 30.33
CA ALA A 140 59.25 -39.32 30.94
C ALA A 140 60.60 -39.63 30.26
N LEU A 141 60.77 -39.27 28.99
CA LEU A 141 61.93 -39.66 28.17
C LEU A 141 62.84 -38.49 27.77
N TYR A 142 62.27 -37.29 27.71
CA TYR A 142 62.86 -36.01 27.32
C TYR A 142 62.39 -34.90 28.30
N PRO A 143 62.70 -35.01 29.60
CA PRO A 143 62.10 -34.14 30.62
C PRO A 143 62.47 -32.67 30.47
N GLN A 144 63.68 -32.37 29.96
CA GLN A 144 64.15 -31.00 29.76
C GLN A 144 63.42 -30.34 28.57
N GLU A 145 63.32 -31.06 27.46
CA GLU A 145 62.66 -30.63 26.23
C GLU A 145 61.15 -30.45 26.45
N HIS A 146 60.52 -31.39 27.18
CA HIS A 146 59.13 -31.27 27.60
C HIS A 146 58.90 -29.99 28.43
N GLN A 147 59.80 -29.67 29.37
CA GLN A 147 59.66 -28.46 30.17
C GLN A 147 59.79 -27.21 29.30
N LYS A 148 60.80 -27.16 28.44
CA LYS A 148 61.00 -26.04 27.52
C LYS A 148 59.82 -25.84 26.57
N ILE A 149 59.30 -26.90 25.95
CA ILE A 149 58.15 -26.82 25.02
C ILE A 149 56.89 -26.33 25.73
N ASN A 150 56.58 -26.85 26.92
CA ASN A 150 55.44 -26.33 27.68
C ASN A 150 55.60 -24.85 28.04
N GLN A 151 56.83 -24.44 28.39
CA GLN A 151 57.13 -23.03 28.64
C GLN A 151 56.96 -22.18 27.38
N GLY A 152 57.52 -22.60 26.23
CA GLY A 152 57.38 -21.87 24.97
C GLY A 152 55.93 -21.76 24.48
N MET A 153 55.12 -22.81 24.68
CA MET A 153 53.69 -22.74 24.37
C MET A 153 52.95 -21.76 25.30
N ALA A 154 53.32 -21.72 26.58
CA ALA A 154 52.78 -20.74 27.53
C ALA A 154 53.23 -19.32 27.18
N GLU A 155 54.47 -19.12 26.75
CA GLU A 155 54.99 -17.80 26.34
C GLU A 155 54.30 -17.27 25.06
N LEU A 156 54.01 -18.16 24.10
CA LEU A 156 53.17 -17.82 22.94
C LEU A 156 51.74 -17.46 23.39
N GLU A 157 51.18 -18.24 24.32
CA GLU A 157 49.85 -18.00 24.87
C GLU A 157 49.76 -16.62 25.55
N ASP A 158 50.73 -16.31 26.41
CA ASP A 158 50.86 -15.04 27.12
C ASP A 158 51.06 -13.86 26.15
N SER A 159 51.82 -14.07 25.07
CA SER A 159 52.02 -13.05 24.02
C SER A 159 50.71 -12.74 23.27
N LEU A 160 49.91 -13.76 22.97
CA LEU A 160 48.58 -13.59 22.36
C LEU A 160 47.62 -12.88 23.31
N ASP A 161 47.61 -13.23 24.60
CA ASP A 161 46.76 -12.56 25.60
C ASP A 161 47.22 -11.12 25.86
N GLY A 162 48.53 -10.86 25.75
CA GLY A 162 49.13 -9.52 25.75
C GLY A 162 48.61 -8.66 24.60
N LEU A 163 48.57 -9.21 23.38
CA LEU A 163 47.98 -8.54 22.23
C LEU A 163 46.51 -8.16 22.52
N TYR A 164 45.68 -9.13 22.90
CA TYR A 164 44.25 -8.90 23.15
C TYR A 164 44.00 -7.86 24.23
N SER A 165 44.64 -8.01 25.40
CA SER A 165 44.47 -7.08 26.52
C SER A 165 44.90 -5.65 26.19
N SER A 166 45.91 -5.49 25.33
CA SER A 166 46.43 -4.18 24.93
C SER A 166 45.55 -3.43 23.93
N ILE A 167 44.70 -4.13 23.16
CA ILE A 167 43.89 -3.52 22.10
C ILE A 167 42.38 -3.53 22.39
N MET A 168 41.88 -4.43 23.24
CA MET A 168 40.45 -4.66 23.44
C MET A 168 39.67 -3.40 23.84
N GLN A 169 40.18 -2.61 24.79
CA GLN A 169 39.50 -1.38 25.22
C GLN A 169 39.42 -0.35 24.10
N GLY A 170 40.49 -0.24 23.30
CA GLY A 170 40.54 0.68 22.16
C GLY A 170 39.62 0.25 21.02
N ILE A 171 39.52 -1.05 20.75
CA ILE A 171 38.56 -1.61 19.79
C ILE A 171 37.13 -1.34 20.24
N LYS A 172 36.81 -1.57 21.51
CA LYS A 172 35.48 -1.25 22.05
C LYS A 172 35.15 0.24 21.86
N ARG A 173 36.12 1.14 22.08
CA ARG A 173 35.94 2.58 21.84
C ARG A 173 35.68 2.89 20.37
N ILE A 174 36.36 2.22 19.42
CA ILE A 174 36.10 2.34 17.98
C ILE A 174 34.67 1.88 17.66
N GLU A 175 34.24 0.72 18.17
CA GLU A 175 32.88 0.20 17.97
C GLU A 175 31.80 1.15 18.53
N ASP A 176 32.06 1.76 19.70
CA ASP A 176 31.15 2.72 20.31
C ASP A 176 31.09 4.05 19.52
N LEU A 177 32.21 4.49 18.92
CA LEU A 177 32.24 5.61 17.97
C LEU A 177 31.43 5.29 16.70
N ASP A 178 31.58 4.10 16.12
CA ASP A 178 30.84 3.69 14.92
C ASP A 178 29.32 3.66 15.14
N LYS A 179 28.86 3.30 16.36
CA LYS A 179 27.44 3.41 16.74
C LYS A 179 26.93 4.85 16.74
N ILE A 180 27.76 5.81 17.14
CA ILE A 180 27.40 7.23 17.08
C ILE A 180 27.31 7.67 15.61
N ALA A 181 28.27 7.31 14.77
CA ALA A 181 28.25 7.62 13.34
C ALA A 181 26.98 7.06 12.66
N SER A 182 26.66 5.79 12.92
CA SER A 182 25.43 5.15 12.42
C SER A 182 24.17 5.86 12.93
N GLY A 183 24.14 6.24 14.21
CA GLY A 183 23.02 6.98 14.79
C GLY A 183 22.82 8.37 14.18
N VAL A 184 23.90 9.05 13.76
CA VAL A 184 23.79 10.32 13.02
C VAL A 184 23.11 10.10 11.67
N GLU A 185 23.48 9.04 10.95
CA GLU A 185 22.86 8.67 9.67
C GLU A 185 21.38 8.31 9.82
N ASP A 186 21.02 7.56 10.86
CA ASP A 186 19.62 7.21 11.17
C ASP A 186 18.77 8.45 11.41
N VAL A 187 19.24 9.38 12.26
CA VAL A 187 18.54 10.65 12.53
C VAL A 187 18.36 11.45 11.24
N LYS A 188 19.38 11.52 10.38
CA LYS A 188 19.33 12.25 9.11
C LYS A 188 18.33 11.62 8.14
N ARG A 189 18.33 10.29 8.03
CA ARG A 189 17.38 9.55 7.18
C ARG A 189 15.94 9.85 7.60
N ILE A 190 15.64 9.78 8.89
CA ILE A 190 14.30 10.06 9.42
C ILE A 190 13.91 11.52 9.16
N GLU A 191 14.84 12.48 9.35
CA GLU A 191 14.61 13.90 9.03
C GLU A 191 14.28 14.13 7.55
N ASP A 192 15.01 13.49 6.64
CA ASP A 192 14.75 13.55 5.21
C ASP A 192 13.39 12.93 4.84
N GLU A 193 13.01 11.82 5.46
CA GLU A 193 11.70 11.18 5.30
C GLU A 193 10.56 12.08 5.82
N MET A 194 10.73 12.70 6.99
CA MET A 194 9.78 13.68 7.54
C MET A 194 9.57 14.87 6.59
N ASN A 195 10.65 15.42 6.04
CA ASN A 195 10.60 16.52 5.09
C ASN A 195 9.86 16.12 3.80
N ASN A 196 10.09 14.90 3.31
CA ASN A 196 9.40 14.38 2.13
C ASN A 196 7.91 14.14 2.40
N SER A 197 7.56 13.59 3.56
CA SER A 197 6.18 13.39 3.98
C SER A 197 5.43 14.72 4.12
N ALA A 198 6.05 15.74 4.73
CA ALA A 198 5.48 17.07 4.84
C ALA A 198 5.20 17.71 3.46
N LYS A 199 6.12 17.57 2.50
CA LYS A 199 5.91 18.01 1.11
C LYS A 199 4.74 17.30 0.44
N LYS A 200 4.64 15.97 0.58
CA LYS A 200 3.51 15.19 0.04
C LYS A 200 2.17 15.67 0.60
N ILE A 201 2.08 15.91 1.90
CA ILE A 201 0.87 16.45 2.55
C ILE A 201 0.50 17.81 1.93
N GLN A 202 1.48 18.70 1.73
CA GLN A 202 1.24 20.01 1.09
C GLN A 202 0.75 19.88 -0.36
N GLU A 203 1.32 18.97 -1.13
CA GLU A 203 0.87 18.67 -2.51
C GLU A 203 -0.55 18.10 -2.52
N MET A 204 -0.88 17.20 -1.60
CA MET A 204 -2.23 16.64 -1.45
C MET A 204 -3.25 17.72 -1.05
N HIS A 205 -2.91 18.64 -0.15
CA HIS A 205 -3.77 19.78 0.16
C HIS A 205 -4.03 20.66 -1.08
N SER A 206 -2.99 20.89 -1.89
CA SER A 206 -3.15 21.64 -3.14
C SER A 206 -4.10 20.93 -4.13
N LYS A 207 -4.02 19.60 -4.22
CA LYS A 207 -4.95 18.78 -5.01
C LYS A 207 -6.38 18.83 -4.46
N TYR A 208 -6.52 18.78 -3.14
CA TYR A 208 -7.80 18.89 -2.44
C TYR A 208 -8.47 20.22 -2.76
N ASP A 209 -7.76 21.33 -2.61
CA ASP A 209 -8.28 22.67 -2.89
C ASP A 209 -8.69 22.82 -4.36
N ALA A 210 -7.88 22.31 -5.30
CA ALA A 210 -8.22 22.32 -6.72
C ALA A 210 -9.47 21.47 -7.04
N ALA A 211 -9.64 20.31 -6.39
CA ALA A 211 -10.83 19.48 -6.55
C ALA A 211 -12.07 20.15 -5.94
N LYS A 212 -11.91 20.82 -4.80
CA LYS A 212 -12.96 21.58 -4.12
C LYS A 212 -13.43 22.78 -4.94
N GLU A 213 -12.51 23.50 -5.58
CA GLU A 213 -12.84 24.58 -6.50
C GLU A 213 -13.66 24.07 -7.71
N LYS A 214 -13.24 22.94 -8.30
CA LYS A 214 -13.98 22.31 -9.41
C LYS A 214 -15.38 21.86 -9.00
N LEU A 215 -15.52 21.27 -7.80
CA LEU A 215 -16.81 20.92 -7.23
C LEU A 215 -17.71 22.16 -7.11
N GLY A 216 -17.20 23.24 -6.50
CA GLY A 216 -17.98 24.48 -6.36
C GLY A 216 -18.42 25.09 -7.69
N LYS A 217 -17.58 24.99 -8.73
CA LYS A 217 -17.96 25.39 -10.11
C LYS A 217 -19.05 24.49 -10.70
N ALA A 218 -18.97 23.17 -10.49
CA ALA A 218 -19.98 22.23 -10.97
C ALA A 218 -21.33 22.43 -10.25
N ASP A 219 -21.32 22.63 -8.92
CA ASP A 219 -22.51 22.95 -8.13
C ASP A 219 -23.16 24.27 -8.59
N SER A 220 -22.34 25.28 -8.90
CA SER A 220 -22.82 26.55 -9.44
C SER A 220 -23.47 26.37 -10.80
N ARG A 221 -22.83 25.62 -11.72
CA ARG A 221 -23.39 25.28 -13.03
C ARG A 221 -24.72 24.52 -12.91
N LEU A 222 -24.81 23.55 -12.00
CA LEU A 222 -26.05 22.82 -11.76
C LEU A 222 -27.16 23.75 -11.26
N THR A 223 -26.82 24.66 -10.36
CA THR A 223 -27.76 25.65 -9.81
C THR A 223 -28.25 26.61 -10.90
N GLU A 224 -27.36 27.10 -11.75
CA GLU A 224 -27.70 27.94 -12.91
C GLU A 224 -28.60 27.19 -13.90
N LEU A 225 -28.27 25.94 -14.21
CA LEU A 225 -29.05 25.08 -15.10
C LEU A 225 -30.48 24.87 -14.59
N VAL A 226 -30.64 24.50 -13.32
CA VAL A 226 -31.95 24.24 -12.71
C VAL A 226 -32.80 25.51 -12.62
N ASN A 227 -32.16 26.68 -12.43
CA ASN A 227 -32.84 27.98 -12.41
C ASN A 227 -33.00 28.60 -13.81
N SER A 228 -32.54 27.92 -14.87
CA SER A 228 -32.62 28.43 -16.23
C SER A 228 -34.05 28.42 -16.76
N GLY A 229 -34.34 29.35 -17.67
CA GLY A 229 -35.61 29.37 -18.38
C GLY A 229 -35.83 28.12 -19.24
N GLU A 230 -34.76 27.49 -19.74
CA GLU A 230 -34.85 26.25 -20.51
C GLU A 230 -35.28 25.06 -19.65
N PHE A 231 -34.80 24.96 -18.41
CA PHE A 231 -35.21 23.91 -17.49
C PHE A 231 -36.68 24.07 -17.07
N GLU A 232 -37.11 25.31 -16.80
CA GLU A 232 -38.51 25.61 -16.51
C GLU A 232 -39.40 25.34 -17.73
N LYS A 233 -38.95 25.70 -18.94
CA LYS A 233 -39.65 25.35 -20.19
C LYS A 233 -39.78 23.84 -20.38
N ALA A 234 -38.71 23.09 -20.15
CA ALA A 234 -38.75 21.63 -20.24
C ALA A 234 -39.73 21.00 -19.24
N LYS A 235 -39.88 21.60 -18.05
CA LYS A 235 -40.85 21.19 -17.05
C LYS A 235 -42.29 21.53 -17.48
N GLN A 236 -42.51 22.73 -18.01
CA GLN A 236 -43.81 23.16 -18.53
C GLN A 236 -44.27 22.26 -19.69
N LEU A 237 -43.42 22.01 -20.69
CA LEU A 237 -43.71 21.09 -21.79
C LEU A 237 -44.11 19.70 -21.28
N LYS A 238 -43.44 19.18 -20.25
CA LYS A 238 -43.77 17.89 -19.66
C LYS A 238 -45.13 17.87 -18.97
N ASP A 239 -45.51 18.98 -18.34
CA ASP A 239 -46.82 19.09 -17.70
C ASP A 239 -47.94 19.33 -18.75
N GLU A 240 -47.67 20.09 -19.81
CA GLU A 240 -48.55 20.24 -20.98
C GLU A 240 -48.79 18.91 -21.69
N ILE A 241 -47.74 18.12 -21.96
CA ILE A 241 -47.88 16.76 -22.53
C ILE A 241 -48.82 15.90 -21.69
N LYS A 242 -48.71 15.94 -20.36
CA LYS A 242 -49.62 15.17 -19.48
C LYS A 242 -51.06 15.66 -19.56
N THR A 243 -51.28 16.98 -19.69
CA THR A 243 -52.62 17.55 -19.86
C THR A 243 -53.23 17.05 -21.17
N VAL A 244 -52.51 17.16 -22.28
CA VAL A 244 -52.97 16.68 -23.60
C VAL A 244 -53.20 15.16 -23.59
N GLU A 245 -52.35 14.39 -22.91
CA GLU A 245 -52.58 12.94 -22.70
C GLU A 245 -53.88 12.65 -21.95
N SER A 246 -54.22 13.47 -20.95
CA SER A 246 -55.50 13.37 -20.22
C SER A 246 -56.68 13.68 -21.13
N ASP A 247 -56.58 14.71 -21.97
CA ASP A 247 -57.64 15.12 -22.90
C ASP A 247 -57.90 14.02 -23.96
N ILE A 248 -56.83 13.40 -24.49
CA ILE A 248 -56.94 12.23 -25.37
C ILE A 248 -57.65 11.08 -24.66
N MET A 249 -57.28 10.77 -23.41
CA MET A 249 -57.91 9.71 -22.64
C MET A 249 -59.40 9.96 -22.38
N ASP A 250 -59.79 11.22 -22.14
CA ASP A 250 -61.17 11.62 -21.94
C ASP A 250 -62.00 11.46 -23.22
N ILE A 251 -61.44 11.85 -24.38
CA ILE A 251 -62.06 11.62 -25.69
C ILE A 251 -62.21 10.12 -25.98
N GLU A 252 -61.20 9.31 -25.67
CA GLU A 252 -61.26 7.84 -25.82
C GLU A 252 -62.29 7.20 -24.88
N ALA A 253 -62.48 7.77 -23.68
CA ALA A 253 -63.55 7.38 -22.78
C ALA A 253 -64.93 7.79 -23.31
N GLU A 254 -65.05 8.96 -23.93
CA GLU A 254 -66.29 9.41 -24.59
C GLU A 254 -66.66 8.53 -25.79
N ALA A 255 -65.70 8.21 -26.66
CA ALA A 255 -65.90 7.27 -27.75
C ALA A 255 -66.39 5.90 -27.24
N ARG A 256 -65.80 5.38 -26.15
CA ARG A 256 -66.29 4.16 -25.46
C ARG A 256 -67.73 4.29 -24.97
N ARG A 257 -68.11 5.44 -24.42
CA ARG A 257 -69.47 5.70 -23.93
C ARG A 257 -70.49 5.67 -25.06
N LEU A 258 -70.14 6.13 -26.27
CA LEU A 258 -71.03 6.09 -27.44
C LEU A 258 -71.43 4.66 -27.84
N PHE A 259 -70.56 3.67 -27.68
CA PHE A 259 -70.88 2.27 -28.01
C PHE A 259 -71.43 1.46 -26.83
N THR A 260 -71.36 1.98 -25.60
CA THR A 260 -71.82 1.28 -24.39
C THR A 260 -73.30 0.85 -24.48
N PRO A 261 -74.26 1.70 -24.93
CA PRO A 261 -75.65 1.29 -25.10
C PRO A 261 -75.85 0.21 -26.18
N LEU A 262 -74.91 0.07 -27.12
CA LEU A 262 -74.95 -0.92 -28.20
C LEU A 262 -74.29 -2.25 -27.83
N SER A 263 -73.54 -2.31 -26.72
CA SER A 263 -72.76 -3.48 -26.30
C SER A 263 -73.51 -4.81 -26.39
N LYS A 264 -74.79 -4.85 -25.98
CA LYS A 264 -75.61 -6.07 -26.02
C LYS A 264 -76.01 -6.47 -27.44
N ALA A 265 -76.36 -5.50 -28.28
CA ALA A 265 -76.72 -5.73 -29.68
C ALA A 265 -75.49 -6.21 -30.48
N ILE A 266 -74.37 -5.50 -30.31
CA ILE A 266 -73.05 -5.83 -30.87
C ILE A 266 -72.62 -7.25 -30.45
N SER A 267 -72.71 -7.58 -29.15
CA SER A 267 -72.38 -8.93 -28.66
C SER A 267 -73.28 -10.04 -29.20
N ARG A 268 -74.56 -9.74 -29.50
CA ARG A 268 -75.49 -10.71 -30.08
C ARG A 268 -75.19 -10.93 -31.56
N MET A 269 -74.90 -9.85 -32.29
CA MET A 269 -74.51 -9.86 -33.69
C MET A 269 -73.20 -10.64 -33.89
N GLU A 270 -72.19 -10.41 -33.05
CA GLU A 270 -70.94 -11.17 -32.99
C GLU A 270 -71.20 -12.67 -32.75
N LYS A 271 -71.97 -13.01 -31.72
CA LYS A 271 -72.28 -14.42 -31.41
C LYS A 271 -73.06 -15.12 -32.52
N GLN A 272 -73.93 -14.42 -33.25
CA GLN A 272 -74.63 -15.00 -34.39
C GLN A 272 -73.69 -15.24 -35.56
N HIS A 273 -72.69 -14.37 -35.73
CA HIS A 273 -71.60 -14.55 -36.68
C HIS A 273 -70.71 -15.75 -36.35
N ASP A 274 -70.26 -15.85 -35.11
CA ASP A 274 -69.36 -16.94 -34.69
C ASP A 274 -70.02 -18.33 -34.72
N ASN A 275 -71.36 -18.39 -34.66
CA ASN A 275 -72.14 -19.64 -34.71
C ASN A 275 -72.75 -19.91 -36.10
N ASP A 276 -72.26 -19.24 -37.15
CA ASP A 276 -72.73 -19.35 -38.55
C ASP A 276 -74.23 -19.12 -38.76
N ARG A 277 -74.91 -18.51 -37.78
CA ARG A 277 -76.33 -18.16 -37.88
C ARG A 277 -76.55 -16.94 -38.77
N CYS A 278 -75.52 -16.12 -38.94
CA CYS A 278 -75.51 -15.02 -39.89
C CYS A 278 -74.08 -14.62 -40.27
N VAL A 279 -73.77 -14.44 -41.54
CA VAL A 279 -72.42 -14.09 -41.98
C VAL A 279 -72.28 -12.57 -42.09
N LEU A 280 -71.42 -11.96 -41.28
CA LEU A 280 -71.04 -10.56 -41.44
C LEU A 280 -70.10 -10.40 -42.63
N SER A 281 -70.21 -9.27 -43.34
CA SER A 281 -69.23 -8.92 -44.36
C SER A 281 -67.84 -8.74 -43.72
N PRO A 282 -66.75 -8.94 -44.48
CA PRO A 282 -65.39 -8.70 -43.98
C PRO A 282 -65.20 -7.28 -43.42
N GLU A 283 -65.83 -6.28 -44.04
CA GLU A 283 -65.81 -4.87 -43.61
C GLU A 283 -66.51 -4.69 -42.25
N ASN A 284 -67.73 -5.22 -42.10
CA ASN A 284 -68.47 -5.12 -40.84
C ASN A 284 -67.83 -5.94 -39.71
N ARG A 285 -67.11 -7.02 -40.04
CA ARG A 285 -66.28 -7.76 -39.08
C ARG A 285 -65.08 -6.95 -38.58
N ALA A 286 -64.44 -6.20 -39.47
CA ALA A 286 -63.32 -5.32 -39.10
C ALA A 286 -63.79 -4.17 -38.21
N ILE A 287 -64.91 -3.52 -38.56
CA ILE A 287 -65.52 -2.46 -37.74
C ILE A 287 -65.96 -3.00 -36.38
N LEU A 288 -66.62 -4.17 -36.33
CA LEU A 288 -67.00 -4.83 -35.07
C LEU A 288 -65.80 -5.06 -34.16
N LYS A 289 -64.68 -5.54 -34.72
CA LYS A 289 -63.44 -5.75 -33.98
C LYS A 289 -62.89 -4.42 -33.46
N SER A 290 -62.83 -3.40 -34.31
CA SER A 290 -62.37 -2.06 -33.94
C SER A 290 -63.21 -1.46 -32.81
N ILE A 291 -64.54 -1.60 -32.86
CA ILE A 291 -65.44 -1.11 -31.79
C ILE A 291 -65.20 -1.83 -30.46
N LYS A 292 -64.71 -3.07 -30.46
CA LYS A 292 -64.45 -3.80 -29.22
C LYS A 292 -63.08 -3.49 -28.63
N GLU A 293 -62.08 -3.34 -29.49
CA GLU A 293 -60.70 -3.14 -29.07
C GLU A 293 -60.39 -1.66 -28.82
N GLU A 294 -60.78 -0.79 -29.76
CA GLU A 294 -60.45 0.64 -29.74
C GLU A 294 -61.57 1.48 -30.38
N PRO A 295 -62.63 1.81 -29.61
CA PRO A 295 -63.79 2.57 -30.10
C PRO A 295 -63.47 3.92 -30.73
N ALA A 296 -62.41 4.59 -30.26
CA ALA A 296 -61.95 5.87 -30.82
C ALA A 296 -61.43 5.70 -32.26
N THR A 297 -60.68 4.64 -32.53
CA THR A 297 -60.22 4.29 -33.89
C THR A 297 -61.37 3.75 -34.76
N ALA A 298 -62.42 3.20 -34.15
CA ALA A 298 -63.59 2.74 -34.88
C ALA A 298 -64.41 3.89 -35.49
N ILE A 299 -64.55 5.02 -34.78
CA ILE A 299 -65.29 6.19 -35.27
C ILE A 299 -64.54 6.96 -36.37
N GLU A 300 -63.24 6.74 -36.50
CA GLU A 300 -62.42 7.26 -37.61
C GLU A 300 -62.65 6.49 -38.92
N GLN A 301 -63.20 5.27 -38.84
CA GLN A 301 -63.54 4.44 -39.98
C GLN A 301 -64.97 4.71 -40.47
N ASN A 302 -65.30 4.25 -41.68
CA ASN A 302 -66.67 4.32 -42.17
C ASN A 302 -67.58 3.30 -41.44
N ILE A 303 -68.25 3.74 -40.38
CA ILE A 303 -69.17 2.90 -39.59
C ILE A 303 -70.58 2.81 -40.18
N ASP A 304 -70.93 3.66 -41.16
CA ASP A 304 -72.29 3.75 -41.74
C ASP A 304 -72.83 2.36 -42.20
N PRO A 305 -72.05 1.50 -42.91
CA PRO A 305 -72.52 0.18 -43.32
C PRO A 305 -72.79 -0.77 -42.14
N PHE A 306 -71.99 -0.67 -41.08
CA PHE A 306 -72.15 -1.47 -39.87
C PHE A 306 -73.38 -1.03 -39.08
N LEU A 307 -73.59 0.28 -38.94
CA LEU A 307 -74.76 0.85 -38.25
C LEU A 307 -76.07 0.51 -38.98
N LEU A 308 -76.07 0.55 -40.32
CA LEU A 308 -77.22 0.15 -41.13
C LEU A 308 -77.56 -1.33 -40.94
N GLU A 309 -76.55 -2.20 -40.97
CA GLU A 309 -76.75 -3.63 -40.73
C GLU A 309 -77.25 -3.91 -39.31
N LEU A 310 -76.69 -3.21 -38.31
CA LEU A 310 -77.12 -3.31 -36.92
C LEU A 310 -78.57 -2.85 -36.74
N THR A 311 -78.97 -1.75 -37.40
CA THR A 311 -80.34 -1.22 -37.39
C THR A 311 -81.33 -2.24 -37.95
N ASN A 312 -81.05 -2.78 -39.14
CA ASN A 312 -81.91 -3.76 -39.79
C ASN A 312 -82.17 -4.99 -38.91
N ARG A 313 -81.14 -5.46 -38.19
CA ARG A 313 -81.24 -6.64 -37.31
C ARG A 313 -81.94 -6.35 -35.98
N ILE A 314 -81.91 -5.10 -35.51
CA ILE A 314 -82.69 -4.68 -34.35
C ILE A 314 -84.18 -4.61 -34.74
N ASP A 315 -84.49 -3.99 -35.86
CA ASP A 315 -85.87 -3.79 -36.35
C ASP A 315 -86.54 -5.11 -36.77
N SER A 316 -85.79 -6.04 -37.37
CA SER A 316 -86.31 -7.36 -37.75
C SER A 316 -86.50 -8.31 -36.55
N GLY A 317 -86.03 -7.92 -35.36
CA GLY A 317 -86.07 -8.74 -34.15
C GLY A 317 -85.07 -9.91 -34.13
N GLU A 318 -84.21 -10.02 -35.14
CA GLU A 318 -83.23 -11.10 -35.29
C GLU A 318 -82.26 -11.22 -34.10
N LEU A 319 -81.97 -10.11 -33.41
CA LEU A 319 -81.06 -10.10 -32.27
C LEU A 319 -81.70 -10.58 -30.95
N GLY A 320 -83.03 -10.78 -30.93
CA GLY A 320 -83.76 -11.25 -29.73
C GLY A 320 -83.58 -10.33 -28.52
N LEU A 321 -83.54 -9.03 -28.76
CA LEU A 321 -83.42 -8.00 -27.72
C LEU A 321 -84.81 -7.68 -27.16
N LYS A 322 -84.86 -7.18 -25.92
CA LYS A 322 -86.11 -6.68 -25.31
C LYS A 322 -86.44 -5.31 -25.91
N ASP A 323 -87.72 -4.97 -26.04
CA ASP A 323 -88.19 -3.70 -26.65
C ASP A 323 -87.47 -2.45 -26.11
N GLN A 324 -87.31 -2.35 -24.79
CA GLN A 324 -86.60 -1.23 -24.14
C GLN A 324 -85.11 -1.14 -24.54
N MET A 325 -84.47 -2.28 -24.85
CA MET A 325 -83.09 -2.33 -25.31
C MET A 325 -82.99 -2.02 -26.82
N CYS A 326 -83.97 -2.44 -27.62
CA CYS A 326 -84.08 -2.05 -29.02
C CYS A 326 -84.21 -0.54 -29.15
N GLU A 327 -85.12 0.08 -28.40
CA GLU A 327 -85.34 1.53 -28.43
C GLU A 327 -84.08 2.31 -28.02
N LYS A 328 -83.37 1.87 -26.97
CA LYS A 328 -82.11 2.49 -26.55
C LYS A 328 -81.00 2.33 -27.60
N ALA A 329 -80.91 1.17 -28.23
CA ALA A 329 -79.91 0.92 -29.27
C ALA A 329 -80.18 1.75 -30.52
N LEU A 330 -81.44 1.83 -30.98
CA LEU A 330 -81.83 2.65 -32.14
C LEU A 330 -81.57 4.14 -31.90
N LYS A 331 -81.94 4.68 -30.72
CA LYS A 331 -81.60 6.07 -30.34
C LYS A 331 -80.10 6.32 -30.33
N GLN A 332 -79.30 5.36 -29.87
CA GLN A 332 -77.84 5.50 -29.88
C GLN A 332 -77.26 5.41 -31.30
N ILE A 333 -77.85 4.59 -32.18
CA ILE A 333 -77.48 4.54 -33.61
C ILE A 333 -77.81 5.88 -34.29
N GLU A 334 -78.92 6.53 -33.96
CA GLU A 334 -79.21 7.89 -34.44
C GLU A 334 -78.13 8.90 -34.01
N VAL A 335 -77.64 8.80 -32.76
CA VAL A 335 -76.52 9.62 -32.26
C VAL A 335 -75.23 9.34 -33.02
N LEU A 336 -74.91 8.08 -33.30
CA LEU A 336 -73.72 7.69 -34.10
C LEU A 336 -73.87 8.08 -35.58
N ASN A 337 -75.08 8.12 -36.13
CA ASN A 337 -75.34 8.63 -37.48
C ASN A 337 -75.22 10.17 -37.56
N ASN A 338 -75.14 10.87 -36.42
CA ASN A 338 -74.89 12.30 -36.40
C ASN A 338 -73.42 12.59 -36.74
N LYS A 339 -73.16 12.80 -38.03
CA LYS A 339 -71.82 13.08 -38.57
C LYS A 339 -71.12 14.26 -37.88
N LYS A 340 -71.87 15.24 -37.33
CA LYS A 340 -71.28 16.36 -36.62
C LYS A 340 -70.62 15.94 -35.29
N VAL A 341 -71.26 15.03 -34.55
CA VAL A 341 -70.77 14.55 -33.24
C VAL A 341 -69.54 13.67 -33.42
N LEU A 342 -69.55 12.77 -34.42
CA LEU A 342 -68.40 11.92 -34.69
C LEU A 342 -67.23 12.71 -35.28
N SER A 343 -67.49 13.60 -36.23
CA SER A 343 -66.43 14.41 -36.84
C SER A 343 -65.75 15.29 -35.79
N SER A 344 -66.49 15.88 -34.85
CA SER A 344 -65.88 16.68 -33.78
C SER A 344 -65.01 15.85 -32.84
N LEU A 345 -65.42 14.63 -32.49
CA LEU A 345 -64.60 13.76 -31.63
C LEU A 345 -63.32 13.29 -32.33
N VAL A 346 -63.43 12.95 -33.61
CA VAL A 346 -62.28 12.55 -34.45
C VAL A 346 -61.32 13.72 -34.65
N GLU A 347 -61.82 14.90 -34.98
CA GLU A 347 -61.03 16.11 -35.18
C GLU A 347 -60.31 16.52 -33.88
N ASN A 348 -61.03 16.61 -32.76
CA ASN A 348 -60.42 16.93 -31.46
C ASN A 348 -59.34 15.91 -31.05
N ARG A 349 -59.59 14.61 -31.24
CA ARG A 349 -58.60 13.56 -30.92
C ARG A 349 -57.34 13.75 -31.75
N LYS A 350 -57.51 13.98 -33.06
CA LYS A 350 -56.41 14.17 -33.99
C LYS A 350 -55.59 15.41 -33.65
N GLU A 351 -56.26 16.53 -33.35
CA GLU A 351 -55.62 17.77 -32.92
C GLU A 351 -54.76 17.56 -31.67
N HIS A 352 -55.28 16.90 -30.64
CA HIS A 352 -54.50 16.62 -29.43
C HIS A 352 -53.35 15.63 -29.64
N ILE A 353 -53.50 14.65 -30.55
CA ILE A 353 -52.38 13.76 -30.90
C ILE A 353 -51.27 14.55 -31.62
N GLU A 354 -51.63 15.41 -32.57
CA GLU A 354 -50.67 16.29 -33.27
C GLU A 354 -49.99 17.25 -32.28
N GLU A 355 -50.75 17.90 -31.40
CA GLU A 355 -50.23 18.76 -30.32
C GLU A 355 -49.25 18.00 -29.41
N LYS A 356 -49.60 16.79 -28.98
CA LYS A 356 -48.72 15.94 -28.18
C LYS A 356 -47.40 15.64 -28.90
N ASP A 357 -47.47 15.27 -30.18
CA ASP A 357 -46.28 14.92 -30.97
C ASP A 357 -45.36 16.14 -31.15
N GLU A 358 -45.93 17.34 -31.36
CA GLU A 358 -45.19 18.60 -31.42
C GLU A 358 -44.51 18.93 -30.09
N LEU A 359 -45.23 18.83 -28.97
CA LEU A 359 -44.68 19.06 -27.63
C LEU A 359 -43.56 18.07 -27.29
N ILE A 360 -43.71 16.80 -27.66
CA ILE A 360 -42.65 15.77 -27.49
C ILE A 360 -41.43 16.10 -28.34
N ALA A 361 -41.62 16.52 -29.59
CA ALA A 361 -40.52 16.92 -30.47
C ALA A 361 -39.76 18.13 -29.90
N GLU A 362 -40.48 19.12 -29.39
CA GLU A 362 -39.89 20.30 -28.74
C GLU A 362 -39.13 19.92 -27.47
N LEU A 363 -39.71 19.07 -26.61
CA LEU A 363 -39.06 18.58 -25.40
C LEU A 363 -37.78 17.78 -25.71
N ASN A 364 -37.81 16.90 -26.71
CA ASN A 364 -36.63 16.14 -27.15
C ASN A 364 -35.54 17.02 -27.78
N GLY A 365 -35.90 18.20 -28.28
CA GLY A 365 -34.95 19.21 -28.73
C GLY A 365 -34.16 19.86 -27.59
N LEU A 366 -34.62 19.74 -26.34
CA LEU A 366 -33.93 20.29 -25.17
C LEU A 366 -32.92 19.27 -24.61
N SER A 367 -31.63 19.62 -24.60
CA SER A 367 -30.56 18.80 -24.01
C SER A 367 -30.45 18.94 -22.49
N ILE A 368 -31.34 19.70 -21.85
CA ILE A 368 -31.20 20.18 -20.46
C ILE A 368 -31.09 19.03 -19.43
N TYR A 369 -31.79 17.92 -19.64
CA TYR A 369 -31.75 16.78 -18.73
C TYR A 369 -30.47 15.96 -18.89
N GLN A 370 -29.92 15.88 -20.11
CA GLN A 370 -28.63 15.24 -20.35
C GLN A 370 -27.50 16.05 -19.72
N GLU A 371 -27.51 17.37 -19.94
CA GLU A 371 -26.55 18.28 -19.31
C GLU A 371 -26.61 18.21 -17.79
N LYS A 372 -27.82 18.15 -17.21
CA LYS A 372 -28.01 17.97 -15.77
C LYS A 372 -27.35 16.68 -15.27
N GLU A 373 -27.62 15.55 -15.93
CA GLU A 373 -27.07 14.24 -15.56
C GLU A 373 -25.52 14.23 -15.66
N GLU A 374 -24.96 14.89 -16.68
CA GLU A 374 -23.51 15.02 -16.83
C GLU A 374 -22.89 15.83 -15.69
N ILE A 375 -23.48 16.97 -15.31
CA ILE A 375 -23.00 17.78 -14.19
C ILE A 375 -23.13 17.01 -12.86
N GLU A 376 -24.23 16.29 -12.63
CA GLU A 376 -24.41 15.46 -11.44
C GLU A 376 -23.33 14.36 -11.33
N LYS A 377 -22.97 13.72 -12.47
CA LYS A 377 -21.85 12.76 -12.53
C LYS A 377 -20.50 13.43 -12.25
N GLU A 378 -20.26 14.64 -12.75
CA GLU A 378 -19.05 15.41 -12.44
C GLU A 378 -18.95 15.70 -10.93
N ILE A 379 -20.05 16.14 -10.31
CA ILE A 379 -20.14 16.40 -8.87
C ILE A 379 -19.85 15.12 -8.06
N GLU A 380 -20.45 13.99 -8.41
CA GLU A 380 -20.19 12.71 -7.74
C GLU A 380 -18.72 12.33 -7.83
N LYS A 381 -18.12 12.44 -9.02
CA LYS A 381 -16.69 12.18 -9.24
C LYS A 381 -15.80 13.09 -8.40
N TYR A 382 -16.09 14.39 -8.31
CA TYR A 382 -15.30 15.31 -7.50
C TYR A 382 -15.45 15.03 -6.00
N ASN A 383 -16.63 14.66 -5.52
CA ASN A 383 -16.85 14.25 -4.14
C ASN A 383 -16.06 12.99 -3.76
N LEU A 384 -16.06 11.99 -4.64
CA LEU A 384 -15.25 10.77 -4.46
C LEU A 384 -13.76 11.12 -4.39
N ASN A 385 -13.26 11.91 -5.33
CA ASN A 385 -11.86 12.34 -5.34
C ASN A 385 -11.47 13.14 -4.09
N LEU A 386 -12.34 14.03 -3.60
CA LEU A 386 -12.10 14.76 -2.34
C LEU A 386 -11.98 13.82 -1.14
N LYS A 387 -12.85 12.80 -1.07
CA LYS A 387 -12.80 11.79 -0.02
C LYS A 387 -11.50 10.99 -0.08
N ASP A 388 -11.09 10.57 -1.27
CA ASP A 388 -9.86 9.79 -1.47
C ASP A 388 -8.62 10.60 -1.08
N VAL A 389 -8.49 11.84 -1.57
CA VAL A 389 -7.38 12.73 -1.21
C VAL A 389 -7.37 13.04 0.29
N ASN A 390 -8.54 13.21 0.93
CA ASN A 390 -8.59 13.43 2.37
C ASN A 390 -8.11 12.20 3.17
N ASN A 391 -8.48 10.99 2.74
CA ASN A 391 -7.98 9.76 3.37
C ASN A 391 -6.47 9.61 3.20
N GLU A 392 -5.92 9.98 2.03
CA GLU A 392 -4.48 10.00 1.79
C GLU A 392 -3.76 10.99 2.73
N ILE A 393 -4.31 12.21 2.88
CA ILE A 393 -3.78 13.22 3.82
C ILE A 393 -3.79 12.68 5.25
N ASP A 394 -4.88 12.07 5.70
CA ASP A 394 -5.00 11.52 7.06
C ASP A 394 -3.99 10.38 7.29
N SER A 395 -3.80 9.51 6.29
CA SER A 395 -2.82 8.41 6.35
C SER A 395 -1.39 8.93 6.41
N GLU A 396 -1.03 9.86 5.52
CA GLU A 396 0.31 10.44 5.48
C GLU A 396 0.59 11.29 6.73
N SER A 397 -0.40 11.98 7.28
CA SER A 397 -0.28 12.74 8.53
C SER A 397 0.00 11.82 9.73
N LYS A 398 -0.62 10.64 9.80
CA LYS A 398 -0.31 9.62 10.81
C LYS A 398 1.11 9.07 10.63
N HIS A 399 1.52 8.85 9.38
CA HIS A 399 2.89 8.42 9.10
C HIS A 399 3.91 9.47 9.56
N LEU A 400 3.70 10.76 9.24
CA LEU A 400 4.54 11.86 9.72
C LEU A 400 4.58 11.96 11.24
N TYR A 401 3.45 11.69 11.92
CA TYR A 401 3.42 11.64 13.38
C TYR A 401 4.31 10.51 13.92
N ASN A 402 4.22 9.30 13.37
CA ASN A 402 5.07 8.18 13.78
C ASN A 402 6.56 8.48 13.51
N LEU A 403 6.88 9.09 12.37
CA LEU A 403 8.26 9.50 12.07
C LEU A 403 8.81 10.50 13.09
N LYS A 404 7.98 11.40 13.64
CA LYS A 404 8.41 12.32 14.73
C LYS A 404 8.76 11.56 16.01
N ASP A 405 7.95 10.57 16.39
CA ASP A 405 8.24 9.73 17.55
C ASP A 405 9.54 8.92 17.32
N GLU A 406 9.72 8.36 16.12
CA GLU A 406 10.96 7.66 15.73
C GLU A 406 12.18 8.59 15.74
N PHE A 407 12.02 9.82 15.27
CA PHE A 407 13.07 10.85 15.29
C PHE A 407 13.51 11.17 16.73
N ASP A 408 12.58 11.38 17.65
CA ASP A 408 12.90 11.67 19.04
C ASP A 408 13.57 10.48 19.75
N MET A 409 13.14 9.25 19.44
CA MET A 409 13.80 8.03 19.91
C MET A 409 15.23 7.91 19.37
N ALA A 410 15.44 8.16 18.08
CA ALA A 410 16.74 8.11 17.44
C ALA A 410 17.70 9.16 18.03
N LYS A 411 17.23 10.40 18.26
CA LYS A 411 18.01 11.45 18.93
C LYS A 411 18.41 11.07 20.35
N SER A 412 17.50 10.44 21.09
CA SER A 412 17.76 9.97 22.45
C SER A 412 18.79 8.85 22.48
N SER A 413 18.68 7.89 21.56
CA SER A 413 19.66 6.80 21.41
C SER A 413 21.04 7.34 21.01
N LEU A 414 21.09 8.28 20.06
CA LEU A 414 22.33 8.94 19.64
C LEU A 414 23.00 9.68 20.80
N LEU A 415 22.23 10.40 21.62
CA LEU A 415 22.75 11.08 22.81
C LEU A 415 23.31 10.08 23.84
N LEU A 416 22.63 8.95 24.06
CA LEU A 416 23.09 7.92 24.97
C LEU A 416 24.43 7.33 24.50
N ASN A 417 24.55 7.00 23.22
CA ASN A 417 25.80 6.50 22.64
C ASN A 417 26.92 7.54 22.74
N LEU A 418 26.61 8.82 22.51
CA LEU A 418 27.56 9.92 22.68
C LEU A 418 28.10 9.98 24.12
N ARG A 419 27.21 9.89 25.12
CA ARG A 419 27.59 9.95 26.54
C ARG A 419 28.45 8.78 26.99
N VAL A 420 28.26 7.60 26.40
CA VAL A 420 29.13 6.43 26.65
C VAL A 420 30.59 6.72 26.26
N VAL A 421 30.82 7.47 25.18
CA VAL A 421 32.17 7.72 24.64
C VAL A 421 32.81 9.01 25.18
N PHE A 422 32.00 10.07 25.31
CA PHE A 422 32.45 11.43 25.62
C PHE A 422 32.06 11.91 27.02
N GLY A 423 31.29 11.12 27.79
CA GLY A 423 30.90 11.40 29.17
C GLY A 423 29.46 11.90 29.31
N GLU A 424 28.87 11.69 30.49
CA GLU A 424 27.45 11.95 30.79
C GLU A 424 27.00 13.41 30.59
N GLU A 425 27.92 14.36 30.74
CA GLU A 425 27.67 15.80 30.54
C GLU A 425 27.72 16.22 29.06
N SER A 426 27.85 15.26 28.14
CA SER A 426 27.83 15.52 26.70
C SER A 426 26.42 15.83 26.21
N GLU A 427 26.33 16.77 25.29
CA GLU A 427 25.07 17.24 24.69
C GLU A 427 25.19 17.36 23.17
N ILE A 428 24.06 17.17 22.47
CA ILE A 428 23.96 17.40 21.03
C ILE A 428 23.11 18.64 20.78
N ARG A 429 23.71 19.64 20.15
CA ARG A 429 23.00 20.82 19.66
C ARG A 429 22.49 20.56 18.24
N TYR A 430 21.18 20.39 18.13
CA TYR A 430 20.47 20.44 16.87
C TYR A 430 20.24 21.93 16.51
N GLN A 431 20.50 22.33 15.27
CA GLN A 431 20.11 23.68 14.82
C GLN A 431 18.60 23.68 14.60
N GLU A 432 17.91 24.67 15.18
CA GLU A 432 16.50 24.98 14.89
C GLU A 432 16.30 25.43 13.44
#